data_AF-A0AAV2C8I7-F1
#
_entry.id   AF-A0AAV2C8I7-F1
#
_cell.length_a   1.000
_cell.length_b   1.000
_cell.length_c   1.000
_cell.angle_alpha   90.00
_cell.angle_beta   90.00
_cell.angle_gamma   90.00
#
_symmetry.space_group_name_H-M   'P 1'
#
loop_
_entity.id
_entity.type
_entity.pdbx_description
1 polymer ?
#
loop_
_entity_poly.entity_id
_entity_poly.type
_entity_poly.pdbx_seq_one_letter_code
_entity_poly.pdbx_strand_id
1 'polypeptide(L)'
;MNRLPIQSMQRKLLAQIQHESGPNAAAAVRRAALRSPHARPACDVFINHRGIDTKRTVVTLLYDQLARLRLRPFLDNKSMKPGDKLFDSINRAIRQCKVGVAVFSPRYCESYFCLHELALMMESRKKVIPIFCDVKPSELRVPPTVAGRQGMLYSEEEMRRFSLALEQAKYTVGLDFDSTKGNWSDVVTNATDIVIDSLIEIENEKQMFIRRN
;
A
#
# COMPACT_ATOMS: atom_id res chain seq x y z
N MET A 1 37.31 11.95 -20.48
CA MET A 1 36.18 11.00 -20.64
C MET A 1 34.90 11.70 -20.21
N ASN A 2 34.02 11.98 -21.18
CA ASN A 2 32.90 12.93 -21.07
C ASN A 2 31.81 12.46 -20.10
N ARG A 3 31.51 13.29 -19.08
CA ARG A 3 30.22 13.27 -18.37
C ARG A 3 29.17 13.87 -19.30
N LEU A 4 28.18 13.10 -19.71
CA LEU A 4 27.01 13.66 -20.39
C LEU A 4 26.20 14.49 -19.38
N PRO A 5 25.85 15.75 -19.70
CA PRO A 5 25.19 16.64 -18.75
C PRO A 5 23.70 16.34 -18.63
N ILE A 6 23.18 16.47 -17.41
CA ILE A 6 21.79 16.28 -16.95
C ILE A 6 20.74 16.96 -17.88
N GLN A 7 21.15 17.99 -18.64
CA GLN A 7 20.33 18.67 -19.65
C GLN A 7 19.87 17.76 -20.82
N SER A 8 20.60 16.69 -21.14
CA SER A 8 20.25 15.72 -22.20
C SER A 8 19.01 14.89 -21.83
N MET A 9 18.86 14.50 -20.55
CA MET A 9 17.68 13.78 -20.08
C MET A 9 16.44 14.68 -20.04
N GLN A 10 16.59 15.94 -19.61
CA GLN A 10 15.48 16.89 -19.59
C GLN A 10 14.96 17.22 -21.00
N ARG A 11 15.85 17.34 -22.00
CA ARG A 11 15.44 17.55 -23.40
C ARG A 11 14.74 16.33 -24.01
N LYS A 12 15.19 15.11 -23.70
CA LYS A 12 14.51 13.88 -24.13
C LYS A 12 13.12 13.73 -23.49
N LEU A 13 13.00 14.10 -22.21
CA LEU A 13 11.72 14.11 -21.50
C LEU A 13 10.75 15.15 -22.09
N LEU A 14 11.23 16.35 -22.39
CA LEU A 14 10.44 17.41 -23.06
C LEU A 14 10.00 17.03 -24.48
N ALA A 15 10.82 16.31 -25.24
CA ALA A 15 10.46 15.82 -26.57
C ALA A 15 9.36 14.73 -26.53
N GLN A 16 9.32 13.92 -25.46
CA GLN A 16 8.24 12.94 -25.24
C GLN A 16 6.92 13.60 -24.79
N ILE A 17 6.98 14.78 -24.17
CA ILE A 17 5.81 15.57 -23.74
C ILE A 17 5.02 16.13 -24.93
N GLN A 18 5.67 16.39 -26.07
CA GLN A 18 5.03 17.05 -27.21
C GLN A 18 4.19 16.15 -28.12
N HIS A 19 4.22 14.82 -27.94
CA HIS A 19 3.62 13.88 -28.89
C HIS A 19 2.42 13.06 -28.39
N GLU A 20 2.05 13.12 -27.11
CA GLU A 20 0.96 12.30 -26.55
C GLU A 20 -0.06 13.17 -25.80
N SER A 21 -1.12 13.59 -26.48
CA SER A 21 -2.23 14.34 -25.89
C SER A 21 -3.37 13.37 -25.53
N GLY A 22 -3.36 12.83 -24.32
CA GLY A 22 -4.45 11.98 -23.81
C GLY A 22 -4.24 11.50 -22.37
N PRO A 23 -5.27 10.95 -21.70
CA PRO A 23 -5.21 10.49 -20.31
C PRO A 23 -4.09 9.45 -20.05
N ASN A 24 -3.66 8.74 -21.09
CA ASN A 24 -2.57 7.77 -21.04
C ASN A 24 -1.18 8.44 -20.88
N ALA A 25 -1.02 9.68 -21.35
CA ALA A 25 0.23 10.43 -21.28
C ALA A 25 0.54 10.92 -19.86
N ALA A 26 -0.48 11.39 -19.13
CA ALA A 26 -0.34 11.75 -17.72
C ALA A 26 0.09 10.54 -16.87
N ALA A 27 -0.51 9.37 -17.12
CA ALA A 27 -0.10 8.12 -16.50
C ALA A 27 1.33 7.70 -16.89
N ALA A 28 1.74 7.91 -18.16
CA ALA A 28 3.11 7.62 -18.62
C ALA A 28 4.16 8.55 -17.97
N VAL A 29 3.86 9.84 -17.84
CA VAL A 29 4.71 10.83 -17.16
C VAL A 29 4.83 10.51 -15.67
N ARG A 30 3.73 10.16 -15.01
CA ARG A 30 3.70 9.67 -13.61
C ARG A 30 4.57 8.42 -13.43
N ARG A 31 4.51 7.46 -14.35
CA ARG A 31 5.37 6.25 -14.34
C ARG A 31 6.85 6.56 -14.57
N ALA A 32 7.16 7.56 -15.40
CA ALA A 32 8.53 7.99 -15.63
C ALA A 32 9.15 8.61 -14.36
N ALA A 33 8.36 9.36 -13.57
CA ALA A 33 8.80 9.96 -12.31
C ALA A 33 9.23 8.93 -11.25
N LEU A 34 8.62 7.73 -11.25
CA LEU A 34 8.95 6.63 -10.33
C LEU A 34 10.31 5.96 -10.63
N ARG A 35 10.97 6.29 -11.75
CA ARG A 35 12.26 5.72 -12.17
C ARG A 35 13.44 6.50 -11.58
N SER A 36 13.56 6.57 -10.25
CA SER A 36 14.78 7.11 -9.62
C SER A 36 16.00 6.18 -9.88
N PRO A 37 17.22 6.71 -10.11
CA PRO A 37 18.43 5.90 -10.32
C PRO A 37 19.05 5.36 -9.01
N HIS A 38 18.48 5.67 -7.85
CA HIS A 38 18.93 5.14 -6.56
C HIS A 38 18.53 3.66 -6.43
N ALA A 39 19.27 2.89 -5.60
CA ALA A 39 18.96 1.50 -5.28
C ALA A 39 17.46 1.35 -4.96
N ARG A 40 16.72 0.74 -5.88
CA ARG A 40 15.26 0.74 -5.82
C ARG A 40 14.82 -0.09 -4.61
N PRO A 41 14.09 0.47 -3.63
CA PRO A 41 13.72 -0.24 -2.39
C PRO A 41 12.98 -1.53 -2.72
N ALA A 42 13.24 -2.68 -2.10
CA ALA A 42 12.71 -3.96 -2.59
C ALA A 42 11.17 -4.03 -2.73
N CYS A 43 10.43 -3.15 -2.05
CA CYS A 43 8.99 -3.00 -2.12
C CYS A 43 8.59 -1.53 -2.32
N ASP A 44 7.51 -1.28 -3.08
CA ASP A 44 6.90 0.05 -3.21
C ASP A 44 5.61 0.16 -2.36
N VAL A 45 4.79 -0.91 -2.33
CA VAL A 45 3.44 -0.90 -1.73
C VAL A 45 3.25 -2.15 -0.87
N PHE A 46 2.87 -2.01 0.40
CA PHE A 46 2.46 -3.14 1.24
C PHE A 46 0.93 -3.30 1.19
N ILE A 47 0.42 -4.48 0.85
CA ILE A 47 -1.02 -4.75 0.86
C ILE A 47 -1.34 -5.64 2.06
N ASN A 48 -2.01 -5.03 3.04
CA ASN A 48 -2.48 -5.66 4.26
C ASN A 48 -3.95 -6.05 4.09
N HIS A 49 -4.26 -7.33 4.26
CA HIS A 49 -5.57 -7.89 3.96
C HIS A 49 -5.87 -9.12 4.80
N ARG A 50 -7.15 -9.50 4.89
CA ARG A 50 -7.55 -10.78 5.48
C ARG A 50 -7.71 -11.84 4.40
N GLY A 51 -6.70 -12.68 4.22
CA GLY A 51 -6.68 -13.65 3.12
C GLY A 51 -7.89 -14.59 3.03
N ILE A 52 -8.51 -15.00 4.15
CA ILE A 52 -9.72 -15.85 4.11
C ILE A 52 -10.95 -15.14 3.53
N ASP A 53 -11.00 -13.81 3.62
CA ASP A 53 -12.08 -12.99 3.04
C ASP A 53 -11.78 -12.59 1.59
N THR A 54 -10.49 -12.55 1.22
CA THR A 54 -10.02 -11.84 0.03
C THR A 54 -9.20 -12.68 -0.96
N LYS A 55 -9.15 -14.01 -0.75
CA LYS A 55 -8.36 -14.98 -1.53
C LYS A 55 -8.60 -14.96 -3.05
N ARG A 56 -9.70 -14.36 -3.54
CA ARG A 56 -9.99 -14.11 -4.98
C ARG A 56 -10.80 -12.81 -5.18
N THR A 57 -10.35 -11.71 -4.59
CA THR A 57 -11.10 -10.43 -4.60
C THR A 57 -10.26 -9.25 -5.08
N VAL A 58 -10.71 -8.03 -4.73
CA VAL A 58 -10.10 -6.72 -5.00
C VAL A 58 -8.61 -6.69 -4.70
N VAL A 59 -8.14 -7.45 -3.71
CA VAL A 59 -6.71 -7.53 -3.34
C VAL A 59 -5.87 -8.13 -4.46
N THR A 60 -6.34 -9.22 -5.08
CA THR A 60 -5.60 -9.87 -6.17
C THR A 60 -5.59 -8.99 -7.41
N LEU A 61 -6.72 -8.38 -7.75
CA LEU A 61 -6.81 -7.45 -8.89
C LEU A 61 -5.92 -6.22 -8.68
N LEU A 62 -5.90 -5.66 -7.47
CA LEU A 62 -5.02 -4.54 -7.12
C LEU A 62 -3.55 -4.94 -7.21
N TYR A 63 -3.18 -6.10 -6.66
CA TYR A 63 -1.81 -6.62 -6.75
C TYR A 63 -1.37 -6.74 -8.22
N ASP A 64 -2.18 -7.40 -9.05
CA ASP A 64 -1.85 -7.66 -10.47
C ASP A 64 -1.80 -6.35 -11.27
N GLN A 65 -2.71 -5.41 -11.00
CA GLN A 65 -2.72 -4.07 -11.62
C GLN A 65 -1.44 -3.30 -11.26
N LEU A 66 -1.07 -3.22 -9.97
CA LEU A 66 0.15 -2.53 -9.53
C LEU A 66 1.41 -3.18 -10.15
N ALA A 67 1.48 -4.51 -10.16
CA ALA A 67 2.59 -5.25 -10.76
C ALA A 67 2.70 -5.00 -12.29
N ARG A 68 1.57 -4.96 -13.00
CA ARG A 68 1.52 -4.62 -14.44
C ARG A 68 2.06 -3.21 -14.72
N LEU A 69 1.91 -2.30 -13.76
CA LEU A 69 2.47 -0.95 -13.82
C LEU A 69 3.94 -0.86 -13.38
N ARG A 70 4.59 -2.01 -13.15
CA ARG A 70 5.99 -2.14 -12.70
C ARG A 70 6.25 -1.56 -11.31
N LEU A 71 5.20 -1.41 -10.49
CA LEU A 71 5.34 -1.24 -9.05
C LEU A 71 5.62 -2.61 -8.42
N ARG A 72 6.21 -2.61 -7.22
CA ARG A 72 6.51 -3.82 -6.46
C ARG A 72 5.58 -3.92 -5.25
N PRO A 73 4.35 -4.42 -5.44
CA PRO A 73 3.47 -4.72 -4.33
C PRO A 73 3.99 -5.92 -3.54
N PHE A 74 3.91 -5.85 -2.22
CA PHE A 74 4.10 -6.96 -1.32
C PHE A 74 2.73 -7.43 -0.82
N LEU A 75 2.45 -8.71 -1.05
CA LEU A 75 1.29 -9.44 -0.56
C LEU A 75 1.80 -10.72 0.11
N ASP A 76 1.63 -10.81 1.43
CA ASP A 76 2.15 -11.87 2.32
C ASP A 76 2.09 -13.29 1.72
N ASN A 77 0.93 -13.72 1.20
CA ASN A 77 0.70 -15.06 0.67
C ASN A 77 1.30 -15.32 -0.72
N LYS A 78 1.63 -14.28 -1.49
CA LYS A 78 2.21 -14.39 -2.84
C LYS A 78 3.69 -14.02 -2.89
N SER A 79 4.19 -13.26 -1.91
CA SER A 79 5.52 -12.63 -1.95
C SER A 79 6.58 -13.36 -1.12
N MET A 80 6.17 -14.34 -0.32
CA MET A 80 7.05 -15.13 0.55
C MET A 80 7.45 -16.47 -0.08
N LYS A 81 8.68 -16.92 0.21
CA LYS A 81 9.22 -18.21 -0.22
C LYS A 81 9.14 -19.24 0.91
N PRO A 82 9.08 -20.56 0.59
CA PRO A 82 9.23 -21.60 1.60
C PRO A 82 10.55 -21.42 2.38
N GLY A 83 10.46 -21.39 3.72
CA GLY A 83 11.60 -21.16 4.61
C GLY A 83 11.72 -19.73 5.17
N ASP A 84 10.97 -18.77 4.64
CA ASP A 84 10.96 -17.40 5.16
C ASP A 84 10.29 -17.34 6.55
N LYS A 85 10.93 -16.64 7.50
CA LYS A 85 10.30 -16.31 8.78
C LYS A 85 9.18 -15.29 8.54
N LEU A 86 7.94 -15.67 8.84
CA LEU A 86 6.73 -14.89 8.56
C LEU A 86 6.81 -13.46 9.09
N PHE A 87 7.01 -13.31 10.40
CA PHE A 87 7.06 -11.99 11.04
C PHE A 87 8.25 -11.15 10.57
N ASP A 88 9.45 -11.73 10.45
CA ASP A 88 10.65 -10.97 10.05
C ASP A 88 10.54 -10.42 8.62
N SER A 89 9.96 -11.23 7.73
CA SER A 89 9.80 -10.87 6.32
C SER A 89 8.72 -9.79 6.15
N ILE A 90 7.58 -9.94 6.83
CA ILE A 90 6.49 -8.96 6.84
C ILE A 90 6.94 -7.63 7.45
N ASN A 91 7.59 -7.67 8.61
CA ASN A 91 8.05 -6.45 9.29
C ASN A 91 9.10 -5.70 8.46
N ARG A 92 9.99 -6.43 7.79
CA ARG A 92 10.98 -5.85 6.87
C ARG A 92 10.29 -5.25 5.65
N ALA A 93 9.32 -5.94 5.06
CA ALA A 93 8.56 -5.45 3.92
C ALA A 93 7.84 -4.14 4.28
N ILE A 94 7.08 -4.11 5.38
CA ILE A 94 6.39 -2.90 5.87
C ILE A 94 7.35 -1.73 6.01
N ARG A 95 8.54 -1.95 6.59
CA ARG A 95 9.55 -0.90 6.74
C ARG A 95 10.09 -0.40 5.40
N GLN A 96 10.25 -1.28 4.42
CA GLN A 96 10.81 -0.96 3.10
C GLN A 96 9.80 -0.36 2.12
N CYS A 97 8.54 -0.81 2.13
CA CYS A 97 7.49 -0.27 1.28
C CYS A 97 7.25 1.21 1.63
N LYS A 98 6.92 2.03 0.62
CA LYS A 98 6.69 3.47 0.82
C LYS A 98 5.24 3.75 1.26
N VAL A 99 4.30 3.04 0.67
CA VAL A 99 2.85 3.19 0.88
C VAL A 99 2.26 1.89 1.42
N GLY A 100 1.29 1.99 2.32
CA GLY A 100 0.48 0.87 2.78
C GLY A 100 -0.94 0.95 2.20
N VAL A 101 -1.52 -0.19 1.83
CA VAL A 101 -2.94 -0.33 1.51
C VAL A 101 -3.53 -1.31 2.50
N ALA A 102 -4.54 -0.88 3.26
CA ALA A 102 -5.26 -1.72 4.21
C ALA A 102 -6.64 -2.04 3.65
N VAL A 103 -6.86 -3.28 3.24
CA VAL A 103 -8.16 -3.75 2.73
C VAL A 103 -8.94 -4.38 3.88
N PHE A 104 -9.80 -3.58 4.51
CA PHE A 104 -10.70 -4.02 5.56
C PHE A 104 -11.83 -4.86 4.97
N SER A 105 -12.15 -5.95 5.65
CA SER A 105 -13.19 -6.92 5.29
C SER A 105 -13.90 -7.41 6.57
N PRO A 106 -15.03 -8.12 6.48
CA PRO A 106 -15.84 -8.47 7.65
C PRO A 106 -15.08 -9.19 8.77
N ARG A 107 -14.12 -10.08 8.44
CA ARG A 107 -13.31 -10.79 9.44
C ARG A 107 -11.90 -10.25 9.56
N TYR A 108 -11.64 -9.03 9.10
CA TYR A 108 -10.32 -8.44 9.17
C TYR A 108 -9.80 -8.35 10.61
N CYS A 109 -10.59 -7.78 11.51
CA CYS A 109 -10.20 -7.55 12.91
C CYS A 109 -10.08 -8.84 13.74
N GLU A 110 -10.55 -9.98 13.24
CA GLU A 110 -10.34 -11.27 13.89
C GLU A 110 -8.90 -11.79 13.72
N SER A 111 -8.13 -11.23 12.77
CA SER A 111 -6.76 -11.69 12.52
C SER A 111 -5.76 -10.86 13.30
N TYR A 112 -5.08 -11.51 14.24
CA TYR A 112 -3.91 -10.96 14.92
C TYR A 112 -2.91 -10.36 13.92
N PHE A 113 -2.60 -11.09 12.85
CA PHE A 113 -1.64 -10.65 11.84
C PHE A 113 -2.09 -9.39 11.12
N CYS A 114 -3.37 -9.30 10.74
CA CYS A 114 -3.88 -8.12 10.06
C CYS A 114 -3.79 -6.88 10.95
N LEU A 115 -4.18 -7.01 12.23
CA LEU A 115 -4.08 -5.93 13.22
C LEU A 115 -2.63 -5.52 13.50
N HIS A 116 -1.73 -6.50 13.61
CA HIS A 116 -0.31 -6.27 13.82
C HIS A 116 0.34 -5.52 12.65
N GLU A 117 0.05 -5.94 11.42
CA GLU A 117 0.54 -5.29 10.21
C GLU A 117 0.04 -3.84 10.10
N LEU A 118 -1.25 -3.61 10.36
CA LEU A 118 -1.82 -2.26 10.37
C LEU A 118 -1.13 -1.37 11.41
N ALA A 119 -0.98 -1.85 12.64
CA ALA A 119 -0.31 -1.12 13.70
C ALA A 119 1.14 -0.79 13.32
N LEU A 120 1.88 -1.74 12.75
CA LEU A 120 3.25 -1.51 12.32
C LEU A 120 3.36 -0.48 11.18
N MET A 121 2.41 -0.48 10.23
CA MET A 121 2.36 0.55 9.17
C MET A 121 2.12 1.94 9.76
N MET A 122 1.17 2.07 10.68
CA MET A 122 0.82 3.36 11.33
C MET A 122 1.97 3.86 12.22
N GLU A 123 2.59 2.98 13.01
CA GLU A 123 3.76 3.31 13.84
C GLU A 123 4.98 3.71 13.01
N SER A 124 5.13 3.10 11.84
CA SER A 124 6.17 3.46 10.87
C SER A 124 5.83 4.74 10.08
N ARG A 125 4.75 5.43 10.44
CA ARG A 125 4.23 6.67 9.81
C ARG A 125 4.12 6.54 8.29
N LYS A 126 3.71 5.36 7.82
CA LYS A 126 3.46 5.14 6.39
C LYS A 126 2.20 5.88 5.98
N LYS A 127 2.17 6.35 4.73
CA LYS A 127 0.91 6.77 4.12
C LYS A 127 0.07 5.50 3.88
N VAL A 128 -1.02 5.36 4.63
CA VAL A 128 -1.94 4.21 4.55
C VAL A 128 -3.19 4.63 3.79
N ILE A 129 -3.58 3.83 2.79
CA ILE A 129 -4.80 4.00 2.01
C ILE A 129 -5.79 2.92 2.45
N PRO A 130 -6.85 3.26 3.18
CA PRO A 130 -7.86 2.29 3.59
C PRO A 130 -8.86 2.01 2.45
N ILE A 131 -9.19 0.72 2.27
CA ILE A 131 -10.28 0.25 1.41
C ILE A 131 -11.24 -0.55 2.29
N PHE A 132 -12.47 -0.09 2.42
CA PHE A 132 -13.51 -0.72 3.23
C PHE A 132 -14.38 -1.61 2.33
N CYS A 133 -14.08 -2.91 2.30
CA CYS A 133 -14.79 -3.90 1.50
C CYS A 133 -15.86 -4.58 2.35
N ASP A 134 -17.14 -4.33 2.05
CA ASP A 134 -18.31 -4.92 2.73
C ASP A 134 -18.33 -4.70 4.25
N VAL A 135 -17.72 -3.61 4.71
CA VAL A 135 -17.62 -3.24 6.12
C VAL A 135 -17.63 -1.73 6.26
N LYS A 136 -18.28 -1.19 7.29
CA LYS A 136 -18.20 0.24 7.63
C LYS A 136 -17.05 0.50 8.59
N PRO A 137 -16.42 1.69 8.57
CA PRO A 137 -15.39 2.06 9.53
C PRO A 137 -15.83 1.90 11.00
N SER A 138 -17.10 2.18 11.31
CA SER A 138 -17.67 2.05 12.66
C SER A 138 -17.75 0.61 13.18
N GLU A 139 -17.70 -0.38 12.28
CA GLU A 139 -17.72 -1.80 12.64
C GLU A 139 -16.34 -2.31 13.04
N LEU A 140 -15.27 -1.57 12.72
CA LEU A 140 -13.90 -1.95 13.03
C LEU A 140 -13.59 -1.77 14.51
N ARG A 141 -13.37 -2.89 15.21
CA ARG A 141 -12.94 -2.91 16.62
C ARG A 141 -12.01 -4.08 16.88
N VAL A 142 -11.08 -3.90 17.83
CA VAL A 142 -10.24 -5.00 18.32
C VAL A 142 -11.14 -5.95 19.13
N PRO A 143 -11.21 -7.24 18.79
CA PRO A 143 -11.95 -8.20 19.59
C PRO A 143 -11.33 -8.35 20.99
N PRO A 144 -12.10 -8.71 22.02
CA PRO A 144 -11.57 -8.90 23.37
C PRO A 144 -10.63 -10.12 23.49
N THR A 145 -10.72 -11.07 22.55
CA THR A 145 -9.95 -12.31 22.54
C THR A 145 -9.29 -12.52 21.18
N VAL A 146 -8.20 -13.29 21.16
CA VAL A 146 -7.52 -13.66 19.92
C VAL A 146 -8.29 -14.80 19.23
N ALA A 147 -8.77 -14.55 18.01
CA ALA A 147 -9.53 -15.57 17.28
C ALA A 147 -8.71 -16.86 17.07
N GLY A 148 -9.36 -18.01 17.28
CA GLY A 148 -8.72 -19.32 17.14
C GLY A 148 -7.78 -19.70 18.29
N ARG A 149 -7.69 -18.91 19.38
CA ARG A 149 -6.93 -19.25 20.60
C ARG A 149 -7.82 -19.09 21.84
N GLN A 150 -8.47 -20.17 22.24
CA GLN A 150 -9.41 -20.17 23.35
C GLN A 150 -8.76 -19.64 24.64
N GLY A 151 -9.36 -18.61 25.23
CA GLY A 151 -8.89 -18.01 26.49
C GLY A 151 -7.66 -17.11 26.37
N MET A 152 -7.12 -16.87 25.17
CA MET A 152 -6.00 -15.95 24.99
C MET A 152 -6.49 -14.52 24.80
N LEU A 153 -6.05 -13.64 25.70
CA LEU A 153 -6.24 -12.20 25.60
C LEU A 153 -5.03 -11.55 24.95
N TYR A 154 -5.26 -10.41 24.30
CA TYR A 154 -4.19 -9.51 23.89
C TYR A 154 -3.51 -8.92 25.14
N SER A 155 -2.21 -8.66 25.06
CA SER A 155 -1.56 -7.84 26.09
C SER A 155 -2.14 -6.41 26.08
N GLU A 156 -1.98 -5.68 27.18
CA GLU A 156 -2.40 -4.27 27.24
C GLU A 156 -1.74 -3.42 26.14
N GLU A 157 -0.47 -3.71 25.85
CA GLU A 157 0.28 -3.03 24.79
C GLU A 157 -0.31 -3.35 23.41
N GLU A 158 -0.62 -4.61 23.12
CA GLU A 158 -1.24 -5.03 21.85
C GLU A 158 -2.62 -4.39 21.67
N MET A 159 -3.46 -4.43 22.70
CA MET A 159 -4.78 -3.77 22.67
C MET A 159 -4.66 -2.29 22.36
N ARG A 160 -3.73 -1.60 23.01
CA ARG A 160 -3.49 -0.17 22.79
C ARG A 160 -3.02 0.12 21.37
N ARG A 161 -2.03 -0.64 20.87
CA ARG A 161 -1.48 -0.48 19.53
C ARG A 161 -2.53 -0.73 18.45
N PHE A 162 -3.27 -1.83 18.55
CA PHE A 162 -4.29 -2.20 17.56
C PHE A 162 -5.47 -1.23 17.58
N SER A 163 -5.92 -0.80 18.77
CA SER A 163 -7.00 0.18 18.87
C SER A 163 -6.62 1.52 18.26
N LEU A 164 -5.41 2.02 18.55
CA LEU A 164 -4.92 3.27 17.97
C LEU A 164 -4.81 3.18 16.44
N ALA A 165 -4.31 2.05 15.92
CA ALA A 165 -4.13 1.86 14.49
C ALA A 165 -5.48 1.78 13.74
N LEU A 166 -6.45 1.06 14.28
CA LEU A 166 -7.81 1.05 13.75
C LEU A 166 -8.45 2.43 13.80
N GLU A 167 -8.28 3.15 14.90
CA GLU A 167 -8.85 4.49 15.05
C GLU A 167 -8.29 5.46 13.99
N GLN A 168 -6.97 5.49 13.80
CA GLN A 168 -6.35 6.29 12.75
C GLN A 168 -6.87 5.89 11.36
N ALA A 169 -7.02 4.59 11.09
CA ALA A 169 -7.53 4.11 9.81
C ALA A 169 -8.98 4.55 9.55
N LYS A 170 -9.86 4.53 10.56
CA LYS A 170 -11.26 4.99 10.44
C LYS A 170 -11.38 6.46 10.06
N TYR A 171 -10.47 7.29 10.54
CA TYR A 171 -10.44 8.73 10.26
C TYR A 171 -9.54 9.11 9.08
N THR A 172 -9.00 8.12 8.39
CA THR A 172 -8.28 8.33 7.12
C THR A 172 -9.26 8.17 5.97
N VAL A 173 -9.29 9.14 5.05
CA VAL A 173 -10.12 9.07 3.85
C VAL A 173 -9.73 7.83 3.03
N GLY A 174 -10.73 6.98 2.76
CA GLY A 174 -10.57 5.70 2.07
C GLY A 174 -11.53 5.52 0.91
N LEU A 175 -11.52 4.31 0.37
CA LEU A 175 -12.47 3.85 -0.64
C LEU A 175 -13.48 2.90 0.01
N ASP A 176 -14.76 3.20 -0.14
CA ASP A 176 -15.83 2.26 0.21
C ASP A 176 -16.14 1.35 -0.99
N PHE A 177 -16.29 0.06 -0.73
CA PHE A 177 -16.58 -0.93 -1.76
C PHE A 177 -17.57 -1.98 -1.28
N ASP A 178 -18.68 -2.11 -2.00
CA ASP A 178 -19.67 -3.18 -1.83
C ASP A 178 -19.42 -4.21 -2.93
N SER A 179 -19.02 -5.43 -2.57
CA SER A 179 -18.67 -6.47 -3.54
C SER A 179 -19.87 -7.04 -4.30
N THR A 180 -21.10 -6.78 -3.82
CA THR A 180 -22.35 -7.24 -4.44
C THR A 180 -22.91 -6.26 -5.46
N LYS A 181 -22.62 -4.97 -5.31
CA LYS A 181 -23.16 -3.88 -6.16
C LYS A 181 -22.09 -3.10 -6.91
N GLY A 182 -20.86 -3.11 -6.39
CA GLY A 182 -19.77 -2.27 -6.85
C GLY A 182 -19.08 -2.81 -8.10
N ASN A 183 -18.47 -1.90 -8.85
CA ASN A 183 -17.62 -2.25 -9.97
C ASN A 183 -16.19 -2.51 -9.50
N TRP A 184 -15.74 -3.76 -9.63
CA TRP A 184 -14.40 -4.19 -9.28
C TRP A 184 -13.29 -3.42 -10.02
N SER A 185 -13.52 -3.06 -11.28
CA SER A 185 -12.55 -2.31 -12.09
C SER A 185 -12.35 -0.90 -11.55
N ASP A 186 -13.44 -0.25 -11.11
CA ASP A 186 -13.40 1.14 -10.65
C ASP A 186 -12.65 1.25 -9.32
N VAL A 187 -12.96 0.38 -8.34
CA VAL A 187 -12.24 0.38 -7.05
C VAL A 187 -10.75 0.07 -7.24
N VAL A 188 -10.41 -0.87 -8.13
CA VAL A 188 -9.00 -1.22 -8.40
C VAL A 188 -8.27 -0.08 -9.09
N THR A 189 -8.92 0.58 -10.05
CA THR A 189 -8.32 1.73 -10.78
C THR A 189 -8.13 2.91 -9.84
N ASN A 190 -9.16 3.28 -9.07
CA ASN A 190 -9.08 4.38 -8.09
C ASN A 190 -8.00 4.12 -7.03
N ALA A 191 -7.96 2.91 -6.47
CA ALA A 191 -6.93 2.54 -5.49
C ALA A 191 -5.52 2.64 -6.10
N THR A 192 -5.35 2.21 -7.35
CA THR A 192 -4.07 2.26 -8.06
C THR A 192 -3.61 3.69 -8.29
N ASP A 193 -4.52 4.57 -8.71
CA ASP A 193 -4.20 5.98 -8.95
C ASP A 193 -3.81 6.70 -7.65
N ILE A 194 -4.54 6.48 -6.56
CA ILE A 194 -4.21 7.05 -5.24
C ILE A 194 -2.84 6.55 -4.76
N VAL A 195 -2.51 5.27 -4.98
CA VAL A 195 -1.20 4.71 -4.66
C VAL A 195 -0.09 5.39 -5.47
N ILE A 196 -0.27 5.56 -6.78
CA ILE A 196 0.72 6.23 -7.64
C ILE A 196 0.94 7.67 -7.19
N ASP A 197 -0.13 8.38 -6.88
CA ASP A 197 -0.09 9.78 -6.47
C ASP A 197 0.66 9.94 -5.14
N SER A 198 0.35 9.05 -4.19
CA SER A 198 1.05 8.96 -2.92
C SER A 198 2.55 8.69 -3.10
N LEU A 199 2.93 7.81 -4.02
CA LEU A 199 4.34 7.52 -4.29
C LEU A 199 5.08 8.71 -4.91
N ILE A 200 4.41 9.48 -5.77
CA ILE A 200 4.97 10.69 -6.39
C ILE A 200 5.16 11.79 -5.35
N GLU A 201 4.18 12.03 -4.50
CA GLU A 201 4.27 12.99 -3.39
C GLU A 201 5.46 12.68 -2.48
N ILE A 202 5.62 11.42 -2.06
CA ILE A 202 6.74 10.97 -1.22
C ILE A 202 8.10 11.21 -1.89
N GLU A 203 8.23 10.95 -3.20
CA GLU A 203 9.48 11.18 -3.92
C GLU A 203 9.78 12.68 -4.06
N ASN A 204 8.77 13.51 -4.29
CA ASN A 204 8.90 14.96 -4.37
C ASN A 204 9.35 15.57 -3.04
N GLU A 205 8.74 15.15 -1.93
CA GLU A 205 9.13 15.58 -0.57
C GLU A 205 10.60 15.22 -0.28
N LYS A 206 11.01 14.00 -0.63
CA LYS A 206 12.40 13.55 -0.47
C LYS A 206 13.37 14.40 -1.30
N GLN A 207 13.01 14.72 -2.55
CA GLN A 207 13.86 15.54 -3.41
C GLN A 207 13.97 16.99 -2.91
N MET A 208 12.89 17.54 -2.35
CA MET A 208 12.90 18.88 -1.74
C MET A 208 13.75 18.92 -0.47
N PHE A 209 13.72 17.87 0.34
CA PHE A 209 14.58 17.74 1.51
C PHE A 209 16.07 17.67 1.13
N ILE A 210 16.41 16.90 0.10
CA ILE A 210 17.80 16.79 -0.41
C ILE A 210 18.29 18.14 -0.97
N ARG A 211 17.43 18.95 -1.58
CA ARG A 211 17.83 20.25 -2.16
C ARG A 211 18.03 21.36 -1.11
N ARG A 212 17.54 21.17 0.11
CA ARG A 212 17.60 22.17 1.20
C ARG A 212 18.76 21.96 2.17
N ASN A 213 19.47 20.82 2.06
CA ASN A 213 20.63 20.46 2.87
C ASN A 213 21.85 20.24 1.96
#